data_AF-U5HBN9-F1
#
_entry.id   AF-U5HBN9-F1
#
_cell.length_a   1.000
_cell.length_b   1.000
_cell.length_c   1.000
_cell.angle_alpha   90.00
_cell.angle_beta   90.00
_cell.angle_gamma   90.00
#
_symmetry.space_group_name_H-M   'P 1'
#
loop_
_entity.id
_entity.type
_entity.pdbx_description
1 polymer ?
#
loop_
_entity_poly.entity_id
_entity_poly.type
_entity_poly.pdbx_seq_one_letter_code
_entity_poly.pdbx_strand_id
1 'polypeptide(L)'
;MSSMKTPPSTATHPTPNEPRSMLQDVIASIFEPGTNSGLVQAMSYSFYALFVTLFGMVVLTGGNIHVVALLVLSLGLYASIRWFLVQIRDVEEKMKLERENEERVKTLQDGSKVKVE
;
A
#
# COMPACT_ATOMS: atom_id res chain seq x y z
N MET A 1 -41.52 -45.80 -10.79
CA MET A 1 -42.34 -45.24 -9.69
C MET A 1 -41.37 -44.86 -8.60
N SER A 2 -41.32 -43.56 -8.27
CA SER A 2 -40.88 -42.90 -7.02
C SER A 2 -39.84 -43.64 -6.14
N SER A 3 -38.74 -43.07 -5.66
CA SER A 3 -38.54 -41.69 -5.21
C SER A 3 -37.12 -41.58 -4.61
N MET A 4 -36.49 -40.42 -4.76
CA MET A 4 -35.96 -39.67 -3.61
C MET A 4 -34.74 -40.23 -2.86
N LYS A 5 -33.63 -39.48 -2.90
CA LYS A 5 -33.13 -38.67 -1.75
C LYS A 5 -31.80 -37.96 -2.10
N THR A 6 -31.79 -36.63 -2.10
CA THR A 6 -30.61 -35.77 -1.91
C THR A 6 -30.22 -35.73 -0.41
N PRO A 7 -29.19 -34.99 0.05
CA PRO A 7 -27.72 -35.00 -0.16
C PRO A 7 -26.98 -35.44 1.14
N PRO A 8 -25.64 -35.25 1.26
CA PRO A 8 -25.17 -34.24 2.22
C PRO A 8 -23.93 -33.43 1.76
N SER A 9 -23.90 -32.14 2.11
CA SER A 9 -22.69 -31.31 2.17
C SER A 9 -21.58 -32.00 2.97
N THR A 10 -20.30 -31.83 2.60
CA THR A 10 -19.15 -31.54 3.49
C THR A 10 -17.79 -31.60 2.76
N ALA A 11 -16.94 -30.61 3.06
CA ALA A 11 -15.48 -30.51 2.90
C ALA A 11 -14.92 -30.38 1.47
N THR A 12 -14.50 -29.20 1.02
CA THR A 12 -13.23 -28.52 1.42
C THR A 12 -12.00 -29.38 1.11
N HIS A 13 -11.56 -29.37 -0.16
CA HIS A 13 -10.13 -29.42 -0.51
C HIS A 13 -9.92 -29.12 -2.03
N PRO A 14 -9.76 -27.85 -2.45
CA PRO A 14 -9.27 -27.56 -3.79
C PRO A 14 -7.76 -27.81 -3.84
N THR A 15 -7.40 -28.93 -4.47
CA THR A 15 -6.29 -29.11 -5.43
C THR A 15 -5.16 -28.05 -5.43
N PRO A 16 -3.92 -28.40 -5.02
CA PRO A 16 -2.77 -27.49 -4.97
C PRO A 16 -2.17 -27.00 -6.31
N ASN A 17 -2.82 -27.25 -7.45
CA ASN A 17 -2.19 -27.19 -8.78
C ASN A 17 -2.92 -26.33 -9.82
N GLU A 18 -3.81 -25.44 -9.39
CA GLU A 18 -4.28 -24.36 -10.26
C GLU A 18 -3.35 -23.16 -10.04
N PRO A 19 -2.70 -22.61 -11.09
CA PRO A 19 -1.93 -21.40 -10.96
C PRO A 19 -2.92 -20.28 -10.67
N ARG A 20 -3.23 -20.05 -9.39
CA ARG A 20 -3.58 -18.71 -8.91
C ARG A 20 -2.47 -17.85 -9.48
N SER A 21 -2.84 -17.10 -10.53
CA SER A 21 -1.90 -16.37 -11.36
C SER A 21 -0.93 -15.67 -10.40
N MET A 22 0.38 -15.80 -10.60
CA MET A 22 1.37 -15.14 -9.72
C MET A 22 1.00 -13.65 -9.52
N LEU A 23 0.32 -13.07 -10.50
CA LEU A 23 -0.33 -11.76 -10.45
C LEU A 23 -1.39 -11.62 -9.35
N GLN A 24 -2.28 -12.59 -9.13
CA GLN A 24 -3.27 -12.57 -8.03
C GLN A 24 -2.60 -12.62 -6.65
N ASP A 25 -1.57 -13.44 -6.45
CA ASP A 25 -0.84 -13.46 -5.17
C ASP A 25 -0.05 -12.16 -4.97
N VAL A 26 0.51 -11.57 -6.03
CA VAL A 26 1.16 -10.25 -5.99
C VAL A 26 0.14 -9.13 -5.73
N ILE A 27 -1.04 -9.18 -6.36
CA ILE A 27 -2.12 -8.22 -6.17
C ILE A 27 -2.70 -8.34 -4.76
N ALA A 28 -2.95 -9.57 -4.27
CA ALA A 28 -3.38 -9.81 -2.90
C ALA A 28 -2.33 -9.34 -1.90
N SER A 29 -1.04 -9.60 -2.13
CA SER A 29 0.06 -9.12 -1.29
C SER A 29 0.26 -7.60 -1.32
N ILE A 30 -0.12 -6.94 -2.43
CA ILE A 30 -0.21 -5.47 -2.55
C ILE A 30 -1.38 -4.93 -1.72
N PHE A 31 -2.48 -5.69 -1.62
CA PHE A 31 -3.69 -5.31 -0.88
C PHE A 31 -3.73 -5.81 0.57
N GLU A 32 -2.81 -6.70 0.97
CA GLU A 32 -2.70 -7.21 2.34
C GLU A 32 -2.06 -6.13 3.23
N PRO A 33 -2.77 -5.62 4.24
CA PRO A 33 -2.39 -4.43 5.00
C PRO A 33 -1.31 -4.76 6.03
N GLY A 34 -0.05 -4.83 5.58
CA GLY A 34 1.09 -5.03 6.47
C GLY A 34 2.39 -4.34 6.03
N THR A 35 2.47 -3.82 4.81
CA THR A 35 3.72 -3.27 4.25
C THR A 35 3.51 -1.95 3.52
N ASN A 36 2.89 -0.97 4.17
CA ASN A 36 2.65 0.38 3.63
C ASN A 36 3.90 1.03 2.96
N SER A 37 5.13 0.60 3.31
CA SER A 37 6.37 1.04 2.64
C SER A 37 6.72 0.31 1.33
N GLY A 38 6.39 -0.97 1.17
CA GLY A 38 6.85 -1.77 0.02
C GLY A 38 6.29 -1.26 -1.31
N LEU A 39 4.99 -0.94 -1.33
CA LEU A 39 4.31 -0.35 -2.47
C LEU A 39 4.88 1.02 -2.85
N VAL A 40 5.12 1.87 -1.84
CA VAL A 40 5.67 3.22 -2.01
C VAL A 40 7.08 3.18 -2.58
N GLN A 41 7.89 2.21 -2.13
CA GLN A 41 9.23 1.98 -2.65
C GLN A 41 9.20 1.53 -4.12
N ALA A 42 8.34 0.56 -4.45
CA ALA A 42 8.18 0.04 -5.82
C ALA A 42 7.69 1.11 -6.80
N MET A 43 6.77 1.96 -6.33
CA MET A 43 6.26 3.09 -7.09
C MET A 43 7.35 4.11 -7.39
N SER A 44 8.14 4.49 -6.39
CA SER A 44 9.26 5.41 -6.54
C SER A 44 10.26 4.87 -7.57
N TYR A 45 10.58 3.58 -7.51
CA TYR A 45 11.51 2.92 -8.44
C TYR A 45 10.99 2.94 -9.89
N SER A 46 9.70 2.66 -10.08
CA SER A 46 9.05 2.71 -11.40
C SER A 46 9.12 4.12 -12.02
N PHE A 47 8.86 5.16 -11.23
CA PHE A 47 8.98 6.54 -11.71
C PHE A 47 10.43 6.92 -12.04
N TYR A 48 11.41 6.53 -11.22
CA TYR A 48 12.82 6.76 -11.54
C TYR A 48 13.23 6.09 -12.85
N ALA A 49 12.80 4.84 -13.09
CA ALA A 49 13.04 4.15 -14.35
C ALA A 49 12.41 4.89 -15.55
N LEU A 50 11.18 5.40 -15.38
CA LEU A 50 10.54 6.26 -16.39
C LEU A 50 11.33 7.55 -16.62
N PHE A 51 11.71 8.27 -15.56
CA PHE A 51 12.46 9.53 -15.69
C PHE A 51 13.80 9.33 -16.40
N VAL A 52 14.55 8.28 -16.05
CA VAL A 52 15.81 7.96 -16.72
C VAL A 52 15.57 7.66 -18.20
N THR A 53 14.54 6.89 -18.52
CA THR A 53 14.18 6.56 -19.91
C THR A 53 13.79 7.81 -20.70
N LEU A 54 12.94 8.65 -20.13
CA LEU A 54 12.47 9.90 -20.73
C LEU A 54 13.62 10.88 -20.89
N PHE A 55 14.47 11.04 -19.88
CA PHE A 55 15.64 11.91 -19.93
C PHE A 55 16.63 11.46 -21.01
N GLY A 56 16.91 10.15 -21.09
CA GLY A 56 17.70 9.56 -22.16
C GLY A 56 17.11 9.88 -23.53
N MET A 57 15.78 9.75 -23.69
CA MET A 57 15.11 10.06 -24.95
C MET A 57 15.10 11.55 -25.28
N VAL A 58 14.97 12.44 -24.28
CA VAL A 58 15.05 13.91 -24.46
C VAL A 58 16.41 14.30 -25.04
N VAL A 59 17.49 13.76 -24.47
CA VAL A 59 18.86 14.03 -24.92
C VAL A 59 19.06 13.50 -26.35
N LEU A 60 18.54 12.31 -26.66
CA LEU A 60 18.65 11.70 -28.00
C LEU A 60 17.84 12.44 -29.08
N THR A 61 16.68 12.99 -28.71
CA THR A 61 15.73 13.59 -29.68
C THR A 61 15.99 15.08 -29.92
N GLY A 62 16.91 15.72 -29.17
CA GLY A 62 17.30 17.11 -29.41
C GLY A 62 16.30 18.16 -28.94
N GLY A 63 15.49 17.86 -27.92
CA GLY A 63 14.65 18.87 -27.26
C GLY A 63 13.32 19.20 -27.96
N ASN A 64 12.59 18.18 -28.44
CA ASN A 64 11.22 18.39 -28.93
C ASN A 64 10.24 18.60 -27.77
N ILE A 65 9.39 19.64 -27.88
CA ILE A 65 8.36 20.02 -26.89
C ILE A 65 7.48 18.82 -26.46
N HIS A 66 7.24 17.86 -27.36
CA HIS A 66 6.46 16.65 -27.07
C HIS A 66 7.08 15.82 -25.94
N VAL A 67 8.40 15.65 -25.96
CA VAL A 67 9.11 14.83 -24.97
C VAL A 67 9.21 15.57 -23.64
N VAL A 68 9.34 16.89 -23.67
CA VAL A 68 9.29 17.75 -22.47
C VAL A 68 7.93 17.67 -21.78
N ALA A 69 6.83 17.68 -22.55
CA ALA A 69 5.49 17.52 -21.99
C ALA A 69 5.31 16.17 -21.28
N LEU A 70 5.84 15.08 -21.86
CA LEU A 70 5.82 13.76 -21.22
C LEU A 70 6.64 13.72 -19.92
N LEU A 71 7.78 14.40 -19.88
CA LEU A 71 8.60 14.53 -18.67
C LEU A 71 7.83 15.26 -17.56
N VAL A 72 7.23 16.42 -17.89
CA VAL A 72 6.45 17.23 -16.94
C VAL A 72 5.22 16.46 -16.43
N LEU A 73 4.51 15.76 -17.31
CA LEU A 73 3.34 14.98 -16.95
C LEU A 73 3.70 13.86 -15.97
N SER A 74 4.84 13.19 -16.20
CA SER A 74 5.37 12.17 -15.29
C SER A 74 5.75 12.75 -13.92
N LEU A 75 6.39 13.92 -13.88
CA LEU A 75 6.69 14.65 -12.64
C LEU A 75 5.43 15.06 -11.87
N GLY A 76 4.42 15.58 -12.56
CA GLY A 76 3.14 15.97 -11.96
C GLY A 76 2.41 14.77 -11.35
N LEU A 77 2.41 13.63 -12.06
CA LEU A 77 1.84 12.38 -11.54
C LEU A 77 2.60 11.89 -10.31
N TYR A 78 3.94 11.85 -10.35
CA TYR A 78 4.76 11.47 -9.20
C TYR A 78 4.52 12.37 -7.99
N ALA A 79 4.46 13.69 -8.19
CA ALA A 79 4.18 14.64 -7.12
C ALA A 79 2.79 14.42 -6.50
N SER A 80 1.77 14.17 -7.33
CA SER A 80 0.40 13.89 -6.87
C SER A 80 0.37 12.67 -5.94
N ILE A 81 1.04 11.58 -6.31
CA ILE A 81 1.07 10.40 -5.44
C ILE A 81 1.94 10.62 -4.21
N ARG A 82 3.11 11.26 -4.34
CA ARG A 82 3.98 11.50 -3.17
C ARG A 82 3.29 12.37 -2.12
N TRP A 83 2.49 13.35 -2.54
CA TRP A 83 1.67 14.16 -1.64
C TRP A 83 0.57 13.32 -0.96
N PHE A 84 -0.14 12.47 -1.73
CA PHE A 84 -1.16 11.56 -1.19
C PHE A 84 -0.61 10.60 -0.13
N LEU A 85 0.59 10.05 -0.35
CA LEU A 85 1.24 9.13 0.60
C LEU A 85 1.67 9.82 1.90
N VAL A 86 2.19 11.05 1.81
CA VAL A 86 2.49 11.86 3.00
C VAL A 86 1.22 12.10 3.80
N GLN A 87 0.11 12.40 3.13
CA GLN A 87 -1.16 12.65 3.79
C GLN A 87 -1.70 11.42 4.54
N ILE A 88 -1.55 10.22 3.97
CA ILE A 88 -1.94 8.97 4.65
C ILE A 88 -1.05 8.70 5.87
N ARG A 89 0.27 8.89 5.74
CA ARG A 89 1.22 8.68 6.85
C ARG A 89 0.98 9.62 8.02
N ASP A 90 0.72 10.90 7.74
CA ASP A 90 0.43 11.91 8.77
C ASP A 90 -0.84 11.56 9.58
N VAL A 91 -1.85 11.02 8.92
CA VAL A 91 -3.09 10.54 9.57
C VAL A 91 -2.84 9.30 10.44
N GLU A 92 -2.01 8.35 9.97
CA GLU A 92 -1.65 7.16 10.75
C GLU A 92 -0.81 7.50 11.99
N GLU A 93 0.14 8.43 11.85
CA GLU A 93 1.02 8.86 12.94
C GLU A 93 0.25 9.57 14.05
N LYS A 94 -0.69 10.46 13.69
CA LYS A 94 -1.57 11.15 14.65
C LYS A 94 -2.39 10.17 15.48
N MET A 95 -2.95 9.14 14.86
CA MET A 95 -3.69 8.11 15.59
C MET A 95 -2.82 7.30 16.56
N LYS A 96 -1.54 7.07 16.25
CA LYS A 96 -0.62 6.35 17.16
C LYS A 96 -0.22 7.21 18.35
N LEU A 97 0.09 8.48 18.12
CA LEU A 97 0.47 9.43 19.18
C LEU A 97 -0.67 9.67 20.18
N GLU A 98 -1.91 9.79 19.73
CA GLU A 98 -3.05 10.00 20.62
C GLU A 98 -3.28 8.83 21.58
N ARG A 99 -3.16 7.58 21.08
CA ARG A 99 -3.26 6.38 21.92
C ARG A 99 -2.13 6.29 22.93
N GLU A 100 -0.89 6.55 22.53
CA GLU A 100 0.24 6.53 23.45
C GLU A 100 0.09 7.59 24.55
N ASN A 101 -0.37 8.78 24.21
CA ASN A 101 -0.58 9.84 25.19
C ASN A 101 -1.69 9.50 26.19
N GLU A 102 -2.81 8.90 25.77
CA GLU A 102 -3.86 8.42 26.67
C GLU A 102 -3.37 7.32 27.62
N GLU A 103 -2.57 6.36 27.13
CA GLU A 103 -1.98 5.30 27.96
C GLU A 103 -0.99 5.87 28.98
N ARG A 104 -0.16 6.84 28.57
CA ARG A 104 0.75 7.54 29.48
C ARG A 104 0.00 8.36 30.53
N VAL A 105 -1.11 9.00 30.19
CA VAL A 105 -1.93 9.74 31.17
C VAL A 105 -2.57 8.80 32.19
N LYS A 106 -3.10 7.64 31.76
CA LYS A 106 -3.69 6.63 32.68
C LYS A 106 -2.67 6.07 33.66
N THR A 107 -1.48 5.73 33.18
CA THR A 107 -0.40 5.18 34.03
C THR A 107 0.15 6.20 35.04
N LEU A 108 0.22 7.47 34.67
CA LEU A 108 0.62 8.54 35.60
C LEU A 108 -0.44 8.84 36.66
N GLN A 109 -1.73 8.76 36.30
CA GLN A 109 -2.83 8.97 37.24
C GLN A 109 -2.94 7.84 38.27
N ASP A 110 -2.75 6.59 37.84
CA ASP A 110 -2.78 5.42 38.72
C ASP A 110 -1.58 5.40 39.68
N GLY A 111 -0.37 5.67 39.19
CA GLY A 111 0.82 5.79 40.05
C GLY A 111 0.73 6.94 41.06
N SER A 112 0.02 8.02 40.74
CA SER A 112 -0.22 9.12 41.68
C SER A 112 -1.29 8.79 42.72
N LYS A 113 -2.22 7.87 42.43
CA LYS A 113 -3.21 7.36 43.39
C LYS A 113 -2.56 6.43 44.42
N VAL A 114 -1.66 5.55 43.98
CA VAL A 114 -0.96 4.58 44.83
C VAL A 114 0.00 5.23 45.84
N LYS A 115 0.53 6.42 45.53
CA LYS A 115 1.46 7.13 46.43
C LYS A 115 0.79 7.96 47.54
N VAL A 116 -0.54 8.11 47.47
CA VAL A 116 -1.30 8.99 48.38
C VAL A 116 -2.08 8.19 49.43
N GLU A 117 -2.23 6.88 49.27
CA GLU A 117 -2.65 5.93 50.33
C GLU A 117 -1.44 5.34 51.06
#